data_AF-A0AAW4XN30-F1
#
_entry.id   AF-A0AAW4XN30-F1
#
_cell.length_a   1.000
_cell.length_b   1.000
_cell.length_c   1.000
_cell.angle_alpha   90.00
_cell.angle_beta   90.00
_cell.angle_gamma   90.00
#
_symmetry.space_group_name_H-M   'P 1'
#
loop_
_entity.id
_entity.type
_entity.pdbx_description
1 polymer ?
#
loop_
_entity_poly.entity_id
_entity_poly.type
_entity_poly.pdbx_seq_one_letter_code
_entity_poly.pdbx_strand_id
1 'polypeptide(L)'
;MKPKNLVVTLITAALAVGVVSCGRDEPAAPTPTVSPSTSAAPTAVSVFGEDTTDLVYKINKQNATAIVEAVEERGGTPEQAVAALLAGQAETGWTSGLSLPAPATAIADIYGWRFAYNIGADSTDAVHVATDMFMDNAAGVDVDPGDPVAYALAVQRADTREYVEDERFYTNGETATSEYAKAQPIAEAAYTELRGKR
;
A
#
# COMPACT_ATOMS: atom_id res chain seq x y z
N MET A 1 -20.82 4.03 -36.44
CA MET A 1 -21.34 2.65 -36.59
C MET A 1 -21.94 2.22 -35.27
N LYS A 2 -23.11 1.57 -35.28
CA LYS A 2 -23.90 1.16 -34.11
C LYS A 2 -23.15 0.16 -33.20
N PRO A 3 -23.22 0.28 -31.86
CA PRO A 3 -22.84 -0.78 -30.94
C PRO A 3 -23.91 -1.88 -30.89
N LYS A 4 -23.46 -3.14 -30.84
CA LYS A 4 -24.31 -4.32 -30.61
C LYS A 4 -24.24 -4.68 -29.11
N ASN A 5 -25.42 -4.78 -28.50
CA ASN A 5 -25.64 -5.36 -27.17
C ASN A 5 -25.17 -6.81 -27.11
N LEU A 6 -24.66 -7.24 -25.95
CA LEU A 6 -24.91 -8.60 -25.45
C LEU A 6 -24.92 -8.62 -23.92
N VAL A 7 -26.09 -9.00 -23.40
CA VAL A 7 -26.43 -9.30 -22.01
C VAL A 7 -26.45 -10.83 -21.87
N VAL A 8 -25.81 -11.39 -20.85
CA VAL A 8 -26.07 -12.75 -20.29
C VAL A 8 -25.62 -12.69 -18.81
N THR A 9 -26.45 -12.61 -17.76
CA THR A 9 -27.55 -13.45 -17.21
C THR A 9 -27.07 -14.56 -16.24
N LEU A 10 -27.30 -14.28 -14.95
CA LEU A 10 -27.74 -15.13 -13.81
C LEU A 10 -27.14 -16.53 -13.55
N ILE A 11 -26.46 -16.61 -12.40
CA ILE A 11 -26.58 -17.54 -11.25
C ILE A 11 -27.37 -18.85 -11.51
N THR A 12 -26.69 -19.98 -11.34
CA THR A 12 -27.30 -21.29 -11.07
C THR A 12 -26.63 -21.93 -9.86
N ALA A 13 -27.28 -21.84 -8.70
CA ALA A 13 -26.99 -22.66 -7.53
C ALA A 13 -27.90 -23.90 -7.59
N ALA A 14 -27.30 -25.08 -7.75
CA ALA A 14 -28.02 -26.36 -7.69
C ALA A 14 -27.98 -26.90 -6.26
N LEU A 15 -29.09 -26.76 -5.53
CA LEU A 15 -29.37 -27.51 -4.30
C LEU A 15 -30.01 -28.84 -4.70
N ALA A 16 -29.28 -29.94 -4.58
CA ALA A 16 -29.82 -31.27 -4.71
C ALA A 16 -30.34 -31.75 -3.34
N VAL A 17 -31.67 -31.77 -3.19
CA VAL A 17 -32.39 -32.46 -2.11
C VAL A 17 -32.78 -33.84 -2.67
N GLY A 18 -32.24 -34.92 -2.10
CA GLY A 18 -32.63 -36.29 -2.39
C GLY A 18 -33.63 -36.81 -1.37
N VAL A 19 -34.79 -37.26 -1.84
CA VAL A 19 -35.91 -37.82 -1.08
C VAL A 19 -35.76 -39.32 -0.77
N VAL A 20 -36.50 -39.72 0.26
CA VAL A 20 -36.58 -40.99 1.02
C VAL A 20 -36.89 -42.25 0.20
N SER A 21 -36.39 -43.40 0.65
CA SER A 21 -37.06 -44.72 0.48
C SER A 21 -36.80 -45.63 1.69
N CYS A 22 -37.87 -46.23 2.23
CA CYS A 22 -37.88 -47.16 3.37
C CYS A 22 -37.72 -48.61 2.91
N GLY A 23 -36.90 -49.41 3.59
CA GLY A 23 -36.94 -50.88 3.46
C GLY A 23 -35.82 -51.67 4.14
N ARG A 24 -36.14 -52.26 5.30
CA ARG A 24 -35.68 -53.51 5.96
C ARG A 24 -34.17 -53.83 6.20
N ASP A 25 -33.96 -54.41 7.39
CA ASP A 25 -32.75 -54.94 8.04
C ASP A 25 -31.70 -55.62 7.15
N GLU A 26 -30.46 -55.11 7.23
CA GLU A 26 -29.20 -55.86 7.02
C GLU A 26 -28.05 -55.14 7.79
N PRO A 27 -27.04 -55.83 8.36
CA PRO A 27 -26.06 -55.21 9.25
C PRO A 27 -25.16 -54.23 8.49
N ALA A 28 -25.15 -52.97 8.90
CA ALA A 28 -24.32 -51.93 8.30
C ALA A 28 -22.83 -52.23 8.51
N ALA A 29 -22.09 -52.37 7.40
CA ALA A 29 -20.64 -52.28 7.38
C ALA A 29 -20.21 -50.87 7.85
N PRO A 30 -19.05 -50.74 8.54
CA PRO A 30 -18.62 -49.46 9.07
C PRO A 30 -18.39 -48.44 7.96
N THR A 31 -19.01 -47.27 8.10
CA THR A 31 -18.84 -46.11 7.23
C THR A 31 -17.37 -45.67 7.19
N PRO A 32 -16.82 -45.30 6.02
CA PRO A 32 -15.47 -44.77 5.93
C PRO A 32 -15.40 -43.46 6.72
N THR A 33 -14.46 -43.38 7.65
CA THR A 33 -14.15 -42.16 8.41
C THR A 33 -13.59 -41.11 7.45
N VAL A 34 -14.43 -40.15 7.06
CA VAL A 34 -13.98 -38.95 6.33
C VAL A 34 -13.16 -38.13 7.32
N SER A 35 -11.83 -38.18 7.18
CA SER A 35 -10.95 -37.28 7.93
C SER A 35 -11.24 -35.84 7.52
N PRO A 36 -11.37 -34.89 8.46
CA PRO A 36 -11.59 -33.50 8.10
C PRO A 36 -10.36 -33.00 7.33
N SER A 37 -10.57 -32.61 6.07
CA SER A 37 -9.57 -31.85 5.32
C SER A 37 -9.34 -30.52 6.04
N THR A 38 -8.22 -30.41 6.75
CA THR A 38 -7.72 -29.12 7.23
C THR A 38 -7.28 -28.32 6.01
N SER A 39 -8.18 -27.49 5.48
CA SER A 39 -7.81 -26.43 4.56
C SER A 39 -6.90 -25.47 5.32
N ALA A 40 -5.60 -25.52 5.04
CA ALA A 40 -4.67 -24.52 5.54
C ALA A 40 -5.18 -23.15 5.05
N ALA A 41 -5.28 -22.18 5.97
CA ALA A 41 -5.54 -20.81 5.57
C ALA A 41 -4.44 -20.38 4.59
N PRO A 42 -4.77 -19.66 3.50
CA PRO A 42 -3.75 -19.15 2.60
C PRO A 42 -2.76 -18.31 3.41
N THR A 43 -1.46 -18.55 3.20
CA THR A 43 -0.41 -17.70 3.77
C THR A 43 -0.65 -16.28 3.29
N ALA A 44 -0.89 -15.35 4.22
CA ALA A 44 -1.04 -13.94 3.88
C ALA A 44 0.24 -13.46 3.19
N VAL A 45 0.11 -13.01 1.94
CA VAL A 45 1.21 -12.41 1.18
C VAL A 45 1.54 -11.06 1.81
N SER A 46 2.83 -10.79 2.02
CA SER A 46 3.29 -9.51 2.54
C SER A 46 3.03 -8.39 1.53
N VAL A 47 2.68 -7.21 2.02
CA VAL A 47 2.46 -6.05 1.15
C VAL A 47 3.73 -5.60 0.42
N PHE A 48 4.89 -5.99 0.94
CA PHE A 48 6.20 -5.69 0.35
C PHE A 48 6.60 -6.68 -0.76
N GLY A 49 5.83 -7.76 -0.96
CA GLY A 49 6.06 -8.78 -1.99
C GLY A 49 5.96 -10.21 -1.48
N GLU A 50 5.91 -11.16 -2.42
CA GLU A 50 5.78 -12.59 -2.14
C GLU A 50 7.10 -13.24 -1.68
N ASP A 51 8.23 -12.80 -2.24
CA ASP A 51 9.55 -13.37 -1.97
C ASP A 51 10.37 -12.47 -1.04
N THR A 52 10.53 -12.91 0.20
CA THR A 52 11.33 -12.18 1.22
C THR A 52 12.83 -12.08 0.89
N THR A 53 13.31 -12.88 -0.07
CA THR A 53 14.70 -12.84 -0.54
C THR A 53 14.93 -11.80 -1.63
N ASP A 54 13.86 -11.33 -2.29
CA ASP A 54 13.86 -10.29 -3.31
C ASP A 54 14.45 -8.99 -2.76
N LEU A 55 15.26 -8.31 -3.57
CA LEU A 55 15.89 -7.05 -3.20
C LEU A 55 14.85 -5.92 -3.06
N VAL A 56 13.85 -5.88 -3.95
CA VAL A 56 12.74 -4.92 -3.91
C VAL A 56 11.93 -5.11 -2.63
N TYR A 57 11.65 -6.36 -2.24
CA TYR A 57 11.00 -6.66 -0.95
C TYR A 57 11.76 -6.03 0.21
N LYS A 58 13.08 -6.25 0.26
CA LYS A 58 13.93 -5.77 1.35
C LYS A 58 13.98 -4.24 1.39
N ILE A 59 14.20 -3.60 0.24
CA ILE A 59 14.27 -2.14 0.13
C ILE A 59 12.94 -1.52 0.56
N ASN A 60 11.82 -1.97 0.00
CA ASN A 60 10.50 -1.42 0.29
C ASN A 60 10.17 -1.57 1.77
N LYS A 61 10.40 -2.75 2.35
CA LYS A 61 10.17 -3.00 3.77
C LYS A 61 11.07 -2.15 4.66
N GLN A 62 12.36 -2.04 4.32
CA GLN A 62 13.33 -1.24 5.09
C GLN A 62 12.96 0.24 5.08
N ASN A 63 12.65 0.78 3.91
CA ASN A 63 12.28 2.18 3.77
C ASN A 63 10.93 2.50 4.40
N ALA A 64 9.91 1.64 4.24
CA ALA A 64 8.64 1.78 4.93
C ALA A 64 8.81 1.71 6.46
N THR A 65 9.68 0.83 6.95
CA THR A 65 10.01 0.75 8.38
C THR A 65 10.63 2.06 8.87
N ALA A 66 11.61 2.58 8.14
CA ALA A 66 12.28 3.85 8.47
C ALA A 66 11.33 5.05 8.47
N ILE A 67 10.38 5.10 7.53
CA ILE A 67 9.32 6.13 7.54
C ILE A 67 8.53 6.05 8.86
N VAL A 68 8.04 4.86 9.23
CA VAL A 68 7.22 4.70 10.44
C VAL A 68 8.03 5.04 11.69
N GLU A 69 9.26 4.55 11.79
CA GLU A 69 10.16 4.83 12.92
C GLU A 69 10.46 6.32 13.04
N ALA A 70 10.79 7.01 11.95
CA ALA A 70 11.04 8.46 11.98
C ALA A 70 9.80 9.26 12.44
N VAL A 71 8.60 8.91 11.95
CA VAL A 71 7.36 9.57 12.41
C VAL A 71 7.13 9.33 13.91
N GLU A 72 7.28 8.09 14.38
CA GLU A 72 7.09 7.72 15.78
C GLU A 72 8.14 8.37 16.71
N GLU A 73 9.41 8.44 16.29
CA GLU A 73 10.49 9.11 17.01
C GLU A 73 10.22 10.61 17.20
N ARG A 74 9.55 11.23 16.24
CA ARG A 74 9.08 12.61 16.31
C ARG A 74 7.76 12.79 17.07
N GLY A 75 7.21 11.72 17.64
CA GLY A 75 5.96 11.75 18.39
C GLY A 75 4.71 11.85 17.53
N GLY A 76 4.80 11.50 16.24
CA GLY A 76 3.67 11.48 15.32
C GLY A 76 2.65 10.39 15.64
N THR A 77 1.42 10.57 15.18
CA THR A 77 0.33 9.61 15.38
C THR A 77 0.40 8.47 14.36
N PRO A 78 -0.29 7.33 14.61
CA PRO A 78 -0.45 6.26 13.61
C PRO A 78 -0.99 6.77 12.27
N GLU A 79 -1.94 7.70 12.28
CA GLU A 79 -2.53 8.29 11.08
C GLU A 79 -1.50 9.12 10.30
N GLN A 80 -0.63 9.87 10.98
CA GLN A 80 0.48 10.59 10.35
C GLN A 80 1.51 9.61 9.75
N ALA A 81 1.77 8.48 10.41
CA ALA A 81 2.65 7.45 9.87
C ALA A 81 2.06 6.78 8.62
N VAL A 82 0.75 6.51 8.61
CA VAL A 82 0.03 6.02 7.42
C VAL A 82 0.07 7.06 6.30
N ALA A 83 -0.14 8.34 6.58
CA ALA A 83 -0.07 9.39 5.58
C ALA A 83 1.34 9.55 4.98
N ALA A 84 2.38 9.42 5.80
CA ALA A 84 3.77 9.42 5.32
C ALA A 84 4.07 8.17 4.46
N LEU A 85 3.63 6.98 4.87
CA LEU A 85 3.74 5.76 4.06
C LEU A 85 3.00 5.92 2.73
N LEU A 86 1.80 6.49 2.76
CA LEU A 86 0.98 6.74 1.58
C LEU A 86 1.71 7.67 0.60
N ALA A 87 2.24 8.80 1.08
CA ALA A 87 3.00 9.73 0.25
C ALA A 87 4.23 9.04 -0.37
N GLY A 88 5.03 8.33 0.43
CA GLY A 88 6.20 7.60 -0.08
C GLY A 88 5.83 6.52 -1.11
N GLN A 89 4.70 5.85 -0.94
CA GLN A 89 4.22 4.84 -1.88
C GLN A 89 3.72 5.46 -3.18
N ALA A 90 2.93 6.55 -3.09
CA ALA A 90 2.34 7.20 -4.24
C ALA A 90 3.39 7.89 -5.12
N GLU A 91 4.42 8.48 -4.51
CA GLU A 91 5.43 9.27 -5.22
C GLU A 91 6.54 8.40 -5.82
N THR A 92 6.97 7.37 -5.08
CA THR A 92 8.18 6.63 -5.44
C THR A 92 8.09 5.12 -5.23
N GLY A 93 6.96 4.60 -4.75
CA GLY A 93 6.86 3.19 -4.36
C GLY A 93 7.84 2.81 -3.24
N TRP A 94 8.07 3.73 -2.29
CA TRP A 94 9.05 3.61 -1.21
C TRP A 94 10.52 3.49 -1.66
N THR A 95 10.87 4.02 -2.83
CA THR A 95 12.24 4.02 -3.33
C THR A 95 12.80 5.44 -3.39
N SER A 96 13.94 5.69 -2.75
CA SER A 96 14.63 6.99 -2.83
C SER A 96 15.69 7.00 -3.93
N GLY A 97 16.10 8.18 -4.37
CA GLY A 97 17.17 8.34 -5.37
C GLY A 97 16.73 8.14 -6.82
N LEU A 98 15.42 8.14 -7.09
CA LEU A 98 14.89 8.06 -8.45
C LEU A 98 15.24 9.32 -9.25
N SER A 99 15.46 9.19 -10.55
CA SER A 99 15.66 10.37 -11.41
C SER A 99 14.37 11.19 -11.51
N LEU A 100 14.47 12.50 -11.36
CA LEU A 100 13.35 13.39 -11.66
C LEU A 100 13.10 13.46 -13.18
N PRO A 101 11.85 13.73 -13.61
CA PRO A 101 11.55 13.93 -15.01
C PRO A 101 12.35 15.12 -15.58
N ALA A 102 12.68 15.04 -16.87
CA ALA A 102 13.32 16.14 -17.58
C ALA A 102 12.44 17.40 -17.50
N PRO A 103 13.03 18.61 -17.37
CA PRO A 103 14.43 18.95 -17.59
C PRO A 103 15.35 18.82 -16.36
N ALA A 104 14.84 18.37 -15.21
CA ALA A 104 15.63 18.27 -13.99
C ALA A 104 16.68 17.15 -14.11
N THR A 105 17.96 17.48 -13.90
CA THR A 105 19.04 16.48 -13.75
C THR A 105 19.19 15.98 -12.32
N ALA A 106 18.23 16.32 -11.46
CA ALA A 106 18.26 16.00 -10.04
C ALA A 106 17.57 14.67 -9.77
N ILE A 107 17.82 14.14 -8.57
CA ILE A 107 17.19 12.93 -8.05
C ILE A 107 16.11 13.32 -7.04
N ALA A 108 15.13 12.44 -6.86
CA ALA A 108 14.03 12.57 -5.93
C ALA A 108 14.38 11.86 -4.61
N ASP A 109 13.94 12.42 -3.48
CA ASP A 109 13.85 11.66 -2.23
C ASP A 109 12.62 10.74 -2.22
N ILE A 110 12.36 10.05 -1.11
CA ILE A 110 11.28 9.05 -1.03
C ILE A 110 9.88 9.65 -1.19
N TYR A 111 9.70 10.94 -0.87
CA TYR A 111 8.44 11.68 -1.07
C TYR A 111 8.41 12.36 -2.44
N GLY A 112 9.43 12.10 -3.25
CA GLY A 112 9.62 12.73 -4.53
C GLY A 112 10.05 14.20 -4.41
N TRP A 113 10.41 14.75 -3.27
CA TRP A 113 11.00 16.09 -3.31
C TRP A 113 12.38 16.05 -3.95
N ARG A 114 12.84 17.21 -4.43
CA ARG A 114 14.21 17.30 -4.91
C ARG A 114 15.16 16.93 -3.78
N PHE A 115 15.99 15.93 -4.03
CA PHE A 115 16.99 15.48 -3.07
C PHE A 115 18.03 16.59 -2.84
N ALA A 116 18.18 16.99 -1.58
CA ALA A 116 19.06 18.10 -1.19
C ALA A 116 19.99 17.73 -0.02
N TYR A 117 20.11 16.44 0.30
CA TYR A 117 20.86 15.95 1.45
C TYR A 117 22.28 15.58 1.04
N ASN A 118 23.28 15.81 1.90
CA ASN A 118 24.67 15.42 1.63
C ASN A 118 24.97 13.97 2.11
N ILE A 119 24.14 13.03 1.65
CA ILE A 119 24.15 11.59 2.02
C ILE A 119 23.77 10.73 0.81
N GLY A 120 23.99 9.42 0.90
CA GLY A 120 23.64 8.48 -0.16
C GLY A 120 22.13 8.48 -0.42
N ALA A 121 21.71 8.69 -1.67
CA ALA A 121 20.30 8.87 -1.99
C ALA A 121 19.45 7.60 -1.84
N ASP A 122 20.07 6.44 -1.95
CA ASP A 122 19.51 5.11 -1.73
C ASP A 122 19.62 4.64 -0.27
N SER A 123 20.13 5.49 0.64
CA SER A 123 20.32 5.12 2.04
C SER A 123 19.05 5.30 2.87
N THR A 124 18.92 4.49 3.93
CA THR A 124 17.86 4.64 4.92
C THR A 124 17.97 5.96 5.70
N ASP A 125 19.18 6.49 5.87
CA ASP A 125 19.39 7.83 6.47
C ASP A 125 18.70 8.91 5.62
N ALA A 126 18.72 8.77 4.30
CA ALA A 126 18.03 9.71 3.42
C ALA A 126 16.50 9.61 3.54
N VAL A 127 15.98 8.41 3.81
CA VAL A 127 14.57 8.22 4.12
C VAL A 127 14.21 8.91 5.43
N HIS A 128 14.99 8.69 6.50
CA HIS A 128 14.77 9.37 7.79
C HIS A 128 14.75 10.89 7.64
N VAL A 129 15.77 11.48 7.00
CA VAL A 129 15.85 12.94 6.83
C VAL A 129 14.67 13.48 5.99
N ALA A 130 14.27 12.75 4.95
CA ALA A 130 13.10 13.12 4.17
C ALA A 130 11.81 13.05 5.01
N THR A 131 11.68 12.06 5.88
CA THR A 131 10.52 11.90 6.77
C THR A 131 10.51 12.96 7.85
N ASP A 132 11.67 13.37 8.37
CA ASP A 132 11.77 14.51 9.26
C ASP A 132 11.24 15.77 8.57
N MET A 133 11.63 16.02 7.32
CA MET A 133 11.11 17.17 6.58
C MET A 133 9.60 17.06 6.31
N PHE A 134 9.10 15.85 6.04
CA PHE A 134 7.66 15.61 5.94
C PHE A 134 6.94 16.01 7.23
N MET A 135 7.47 15.63 8.39
CA MET A 135 6.90 15.99 9.69
C MET A 135 7.02 17.49 10.00
N ASP A 136 8.09 18.17 9.54
CA ASP A 136 8.22 19.62 9.65
C ASP A 136 7.14 20.36 8.83
N ASN A 137 6.92 19.91 7.59
CA ASN A 137 5.84 20.43 6.75
C ASN A 137 4.48 20.15 7.38
N ALA A 138 4.30 18.97 7.97
CA ALA A 138 3.04 18.56 8.59
C ALA A 138 2.65 19.42 9.80
N ALA A 139 3.63 19.97 10.51
CA ALA A 139 3.37 20.91 11.61
C ALA A 139 2.72 22.24 11.16
N GLY A 140 2.82 22.56 9.87
CA GLY A 140 2.22 23.77 9.27
C GLY A 140 0.87 23.55 8.60
N VAL A 141 0.36 22.32 8.57
CA VAL A 141 -0.87 21.95 7.85
C VAL A 141 -2.05 21.85 8.81
N ASP A 142 -3.17 22.48 8.46
CA ASP A 142 -4.45 22.39 9.20
C ASP A 142 -5.42 21.45 8.46
N VAL A 143 -5.04 20.18 8.37
CA VAL A 143 -5.84 19.09 7.79
C VAL A 143 -5.86 17.94 8.79
N ASP A 144 -7.00 17.26 8.90
CA ASP A 144 -7.16 16.12 9.79
C ASP A 144 -6.36 14.91 9.25
N PRO A 145 -5.40 14.34 10.01
CA PRO A 145 -4.68 13.13 9.58
C PRO A 145 -5.60 11.90 9.46
N GLY A 146 -6.81 11.93 10.02
CA GLY A 146 -7.84 10.91 9.79
C GLY A 146 -8.32 10.79 8.34
N ASP A 147 -8.05 11.79 7.49
CA ASP A 147 -8.11 11.69 6.03
C ASP A 147 -6.67 11.63 5.48
N PRO A 148 -6.06 10.44 5.37
CA PRO A 148 -4.64 10.31 5.06
C PRO A 148 -4.30 10.82 3.65
N VAL A 149 -5.24 10.78 2.70
CA VAL A 149 -5.02 11.30 1.34
C VAL A 149 -4.99 12.83 1.35
N ALA A 150 -6.01 13.46 1.93
CA ALA A 150 -6.06 14.92 2.01
C ALA A 150 -4.89 15.47 2.83
N TYR A 151 -4.57 14.83 3.94
CA TYR A 151 -3.45 15.20 4.80
C TYR A 151 -2.12 15.09 4.06
N ALA A 152 -1.80 13.92 3.48
CA ALA A 152 -0.53 13.71 2.79
C ALA A 152 -0.32 14.69 1.63
N LEU A 153 -1.35 14.95 0.82
CA LEU A 153 -1.27 15.95 -0.25
C LEU A 153 -1.06 17.37 0.29
N ALA A 154 -1.69 17.73 1.39
CA ALA A 154 -1.49 19.03 2.01
C ALA A 154 -0.05 19.19 2.54
N VAL A 155 0.53 18.15 3.14
CA VAL A 155 1.94 18.13 3.56
C VAL A 155 2.89 18.27 2.37
N GLN A 156 2.62 17.55 1.27
CA GLN A 156 3.40 17.64 0.04
C GLN A 156 3.43 19.04 -0.55
N ARG A 157 2.27 19.69 -0.60
CA ARG A 157 2.10 21.05 -1.10
C ARG A 157 2.68 22.13 -0.19
N ALA A 158 2.90 21.83 1.08
CA ALA A 158 3.56 22.74 2.01
C ALA A 158 5.09 22.80 1.79
N ASP A 159 5.67 21.82 1.09
CA ASP A 159 7.10 21.80 0.81
C ASP A 159 7.51 22.86 -0.22
N THR A 160 8.62 23.55 0.03
CA THR A 160 9.11 24.65 -0.81
C THR A 160 10.15 24.23 -1.86
N ARG A 161 10.57 22.96 -1.88
CA ARG A 161 11.66 22.44 -2.74
C ARG A 161 11.18 22.01 -4.13
N GLU A 162 10.18 22.71 -4.66
CA GLU A 162 9.62 22.50 -6.01
C GLU A 162 8.90 21.14 -6.16
N TYR A 163 7.89 20.88 -5.33
CA TYR A 163 6.93 19.80 -5.60
C TYR A 163 6.12 20.14 -6.86
N VAL A 164 6.34 19.40 -7.96
CA VAL A 164 5.64 19.61 -9.24
C VAL A 164 4.67 18.46 -9.50
N GLU A 165 3.40 18.65 -9.10
CA GLU A 165 2.33 17.67 -9.33
C GLU A 165 2.09 17.43 -10.83
N ASP A 166 2.15 18.50 -11.63
CA ASP A 166 1.76 18.51 -13.04
C ASP A 166 2.67 17.68 -13.95
N GLU A 167 3.91 17.41 -13.53
CA GLU A 167 4.88 16.62 -14.31
C GLU A 167 4.94 15.15 -13.87
N ARG A 168 4.34 14.81 -12.71
CA ARG A 168 4.42 13.46 -12.14
C ARG A 168 3.31 12.52 -12.53
N PHE A 169 2.09 13.02 -12.45
CA PHE A 169 0.91 12.18 -12.53
C PHE A 169 0.15 12.36 -13.85
N TYR A 170 0.60 13.22 -14.77
CA TYR A 170 -0.21 13.58 -15.95
C TYR A 170 0.07 12.78 -17.23
N THR A 171 0.86 11.70 -17.19
CA THR A 171 1.21 10.97 -18.42
C THR A 171 0.03 10.22 -19.05
N ASN A 172 -1.06 9.94 -18.30
CA ASN A 172 -2.22 9.17 -18.78
C ASN A 172 -3.58 9.59 -18.17
N GLY A 173 -3.72 10.85 -17.74
CA GLY A 173 -4.95 11.34 -17.08
C GLY A 173 -5.08 10.95 -15.60
N GLU A 174 -3.99 10.49 -15.01
CA GLU A 174 -3.85 10.30 -13.57
C GLU A 174 -3.72 11.68 -12.88
N THR A 175 -4.06 11.73 -11.60
CA THR A 175 -3.99 12.94 -10.77
C THR A 175 -3.29 12.58 -9.46
N ALA A 176 -2.69 13.55 -8.77
CA ALA A 176 -2.10 13.30 -7.46
C ALA A 176 -3.12 12.61 -6.51
N THR A 177 -4.36 13.10 -6.50
CA THR A 177 -5.45 12.48 -5.71
C THR A 177 -5.73 11.03 -6.10
N SER A 178 -5.73 10.67 -7.40
CA SER A 178 -5.97 9.29 -7.82
C SER A 178 -4.83 8.35 -7.44
N GLU A 179 -3.57 8.79 -7.55
CA GLU A 179 -2.43 7.97 -7.18
C GLU A 179 -2.33 7.78 -5.66
N TYR A 180 -2.61 8.84 -4.90
CA TYR A 180 -2.66 8.77 -3.44
C TYR A 180 -3.79 7.84 -2.96
N ALA A 181 -4.96 7.89 -3.61
CA ALA A 181 -6.06 6.97 -3.31
C ALA A 181 -5.72 5.51 -3.66
N LYS A 182 -4.97 5.25 -4.74
CA LYS A 182 -4.47 3.89 -5.07
C LYS A 182 -3.43 3.41 -4.05
N ALA A 183 -2.59 4.30 -3.55
CA ALA A 183 -1.54 3.99 -2.57
C ALA A 183 -2.08 3.76 -1.15
N GLN A 184 -3.21 4.38 -0.79
CA GLN A 184 -3.80 4.30 0.55
C GLN A 184 -3.93 2.87 1.10
N PRO A 185 -4.61 1.91 0.43
CA PRO A 185 -4.77 0.56 0.97
C PRO A 185 -3.43 -0.18 1.13
N ILE A 186 -2.42 0.16 0.32
CA ILE A 186 -1.07 -0.42 0.42
C ILE A 186 -0.35 0.13 1.66
N ALA A 187 -0.46 1.44 1.91
CA ALA A 187 0.11 2.08 3.08
C ALA A 187 -0.52 1.61 4.40
N GLU A 188 -1.85 1.47 4.45
CA GLU A 188 -2.57 0.94 5.61
C GLU A 188 -2.17 -0.51 5.91
N ALA A 189 -2.05 -1.34 4.86
CA ALA A 189 -1.58 -2.71 4.98
C ALA A 189 -0.12 -2.78 5.45
N ALA A 190 0.76 -1.91 4.96
CA ALA A 190 2.15 -1.83 5.42
C ALA A 190 2.26 -1.44 6.87
N TYR A 191 1.55 -0.38 7.29
CA TYR A 191 1.53 0.01 8.70
C TYR A 191 1.02 -1.14 9.58
N THR A 192 -0.05 -1.81 9.17
CA THR A 192 -0.61 -2.98 9.87
C THR A 192 0.38 -4.15 9.93
N GLU A 193 1.09 -4.46 8.84
CA GLU A 193 2.08 -5.53 8.83
C GLU A 193 3.28 -5.22 9.75
N LEU A 194 3.71 -3.95 9.79
CA LEU A 194 4.86 -3.48 10.57
C LEU A 194 4.56 -3.27 12.06
N ARG A 195 3.33 -2.89 12.43
CA ARG A 195 2.96 -2.53 13.82
C ARG A 195 1.81 -3.35 14.41
N GLY A 196 0.98 -3.97 13.57
CA GLY A 196 -0.15 -4.82 13.98
C GLY A 196 0.25 -6.22 14.48
N LYS A 197 1.54 -6.55 14.49
CA LYS A 197 2.08 -7.77 15.13
C LYS A 197 2.55 -7.49 16.56
N ARG A 198 1.67 -6.97 17.42
CA ARG A 198 1.89 -6.96 18.88
C ARG A 198 0.99 -7.96 19.57
#